data_AF-A0A2N0B7T2-F1
#
_entry.id   AF-A0A2N0B7T2-F1
#
_cell.length_a   1.000
_cell.length_b   1.000
_cell.length_c   1.000
_cell.angle_alpha   90.00
_cell.angle_beta   90.00
_cell.angle_gamma   90.00
#
_symmetry.space_group_name_H-M   'P 1'
#
loop_
_entity.id
_entity.type
_entity.pdbx_description
1 polymer ?
#
loop_
_entity_poly.entity_id
_entity_poly.type
_entity_poly.pdbx_seq_one_letter_code
_entity_poly.pdbx_strand_id
1 'polypeptide(L)'
;MSADSDSNLKLRKDFAEAFYSEFREFFGNEAESGYELYSLSGEDAGPKGGWATFTIRNPLASRSLVFRYDPSHRSFYAMLKIQVIPGEEDWDLDALFRRKEFPVPELGDSLATAGEWLFHSIARHYFGAIFRFCPRILEPDFVPGE
;
A
#
# COMPACT_ATOMS: atom_id res chain seq x y z
N MET A 1 -3.78 -3.70 30.84
CA MET A 1 -3.75 -3.12 29.49
C MET A 1 -2.34 -3.33 28.98
N SER A 2 -2.22 -4.13 27.93
CA SER A 2 -1.11 -5.06 27.68
C SER A 2 -0.07 -4.42 26.76
N ALA A 3 1.22 -4.59 27.03
CA ALA A 3 2.32 -4.06 26.20
C ALA A 3 2.23 -4.42 24.68
N ASP A 4 1.46 -5.45 24.34
CA ASP A 4 1.17 -5.87 22.96
C ASP A 4 0.25 -4.89 22.20
N SER A 5 -0.61 -4.12 22.88
CA SER A 5 -1.44 -3.11 22.19
C SER A 5 -0.60 -1.91 21.74
N ASP A 6 0.30 -1.44 22.61
CA ASP A 6 1.10 -0.23 22.36
C ASP A 6 2.17 -0.47 21.29
N SER A 7 2.77 -1.67 21.27
CA SER A 7 3.73 -2.06 20.23
C SER A 7 3.08 -2.18 18.85
N ASN A 8 1.86 -2.73 18.76
CA ASN A 8 1.12 -2.80 17.52
C ASN A 8 0.68 -1.43 17.00
N LEU A 9 0.27 -0.52 17.90
CA LEU A 9 -0.05 0.86 17.53
C LEU A 9 1.17 1.58 16.94
N LYS A 10 2.35 1.40 17.56
CA LYS A 10 3.61 1.93 17.02
C LYS A 10 3.89 1.38 15.62
N LEU A 11 3.81 0.07 15.41
CA LEU A 11 4.08 -0.54 14.10
C LEU A 11 3.14 -0.04 12.99
N ARG A 12 1.86 0.17 13.30
CA ARG A 12 0.90 0.73 12.33
C ARG A 12 1.24 2.16 11.94
N LYS A 13 1.71 2.95 12.92
CA LYS A 13 2.18 4.32 12.68
C LYS A 13 3.45 4.32 11.83
N ASP A 14 4.46 3.54 12.22
CA ASP A 14 5.72 3.40 11.48
C ASP A 14 5.45 2.95 10.02
N PHE A 15 4.50 2.04 9.82
CA PHE A 15 4.06 1.60 8.49
C PHE A 15 3.48 2.76 7.67
N ALA A 16 2.52 3.51 8.24
CA ALA A 16 1.88 4.62 7.55
C ALA A 16 2.88 5.74 7.20
N GLU A 17 3.77 6.09 8.13
CA GLU A 17 4.79 7.11 7.94
C GLU A 17 5.79 6.70 6.85
N ALA A 18 6.23 5.45 6.86
CA ALA A 18 7.13 4.93 5.82
C ALA A 18 6.49 5.02 4.43
N PHE A 19 5.28 4.49 4.25
CA PHE A 19 4.61 4.53 2.95
C PHE A 19 4.31 5.95 2.47
N TYR A 20 3.96 6.85 3.38
CA TYR A 20 3.73 8.25 3.03
C TYR A 20 5.02 8.96 2.60
N SER A 21 6.11 8.76 3.34
CA SER A 21 7.41 9.33 3.04
C SER A 21 7.93 8.85 1.68
N GLU A 22 7.90 7.54 1.45
CA GLU A 22 8.38 6.97 0.19
C GLU A 22 7.48 7.33 -0.99
N PHE A 23 6.17 7.44 -0.78
CA PHE A 23 5.28 7.94 -1.83
C PHE A 23 5.72 9.33 -2.32
N ARG A 24 6.01 10.25 -1.39
CA ARG A 24 6.45 11.61 -1.74
C ARG A 24 7.80 11.62 -2.45
N GLU A 25 8.69 10.71 -2.13
CA GLU A 25 9.99 10.57 -2.81
C GLU A 25 9.81 10.18 -4.28
N PHE A 26 8.89 9.26 -4.59
CA PHE A 26 8.69 8.75 -5.95
C PHE A 26 7.70 9.56 -6.80
N PHE A 27 6.64 10.10 -6.18
CA PHE A 27 5.51 10.69 -6.89
C PHE A 27 5.32 12.19 -6.59
N GLY A 28 6.10 12.78 -5.68
CA GLY A 28 5.98 14.18 -5.31
C GLY A 28 4.82 14.46 -4.35
N ASN A 29 4.37 15.72 -4.30
CA ASN A 29 3.32 16.13 -3.36
C ASN A 29 1.93 15.67 -3.83
N GLU A 30 1.14 15.14 -2.91
CA GLU A 30 -0.26 14.72 -3.14
C GLU A 30 -1.09 15.80 -3.84
N ALA A 31 -0.98 17.05 -3.36
CA ALA A 31 -1.78 18.17 -3.83
C ALA A 31 -1.42 18.59 -5.26
N GLU A 32 -0.18 18.36 -5.69
CA GLU A 32 0.29 18.64 -7.05
C GLU A 32 -0.12 17.53 -8.02
N SER A 33 -0.30 16.31 -7.50
CA SER A 33 -0.57 15.11 -8.30
C SER A 33 -2.05 14.71 -8.36
N GLY A 34 -2.91 15.37 -7.57
CA GLY A 34 -4.35 15.06 -7.49
C GLY A 34 -4.65 13.70 -6.87
N TYR A 35 -3.68 13.12 -6.14
CA TYR A 35 -3.84 11.84 -5.45
C TYR A 35 -4.35 12.05 -4.02
N GLU A 36 -5.22 11.16 -3.58
CA GLU A 36 -5.68 11.07 -2.20
C GLU A 36 -4.95 9.92 -1.50
N LEU A 37 -4.35 10.23 -0.34
CA LEU A 37 -3.65 9.26 0.50
C LEU A 37 -4.45 9.02 1.77
N TYR A 38 -4.67 7.75 2.09
CA TYR A 38 -5.40 7.32 3.27
C TYR A 38 -4.59 6.31 4.04
N SER A 39 -4.48 6.51 5.35
CA SER A 39 -4.01 5.49 6.28
C SER A 39 -5.15 5.08 7.20
N LEU A 40 -5.43 3.78 7.26
CA LEU A 40 -6.39 3.20 8.18
C LEU A 40 -5.64 2.25 9.09
N SER A 41 -5.61 2.58 10.37
CA SER A 41 -5.24 1.68 11.46
C SER A 41 -6.53 1.25 12.14
N GLY A 42 -6.93 -0.01 11.98
CA GLY A 42 -8.20 -0.47 12.53
C GLY A 42 -8.24 -0.39 14.06
N GLU A 43 -9.29 0.19 14.62
CA GLU A 43 -9.70 -0.05 16.02
C GLU A 43 -10.88 -1.03 16.10
N ASP A 44 -11.38 -1.48 14.95
CA ASP A 44 -12.65 -2.21 14.85
C ASP A 44 -12.56 -3.68 15.27
N ALA A 45 -13.66 -4.22 15.81
CA ALA A 45 -13.78 -5.59 16.29
C ALA A 45 -13.88 -6.67 15.18
N GLY A 46 -13.54 -6.34 13.92
CA GLY A 46 -13.59 -7.25 12.78
C GLY A 46 -12.26 -7.98 12.52
N PRO A 47 -12.24 -9.04 11.67
CA PRO A 47 -11.04 -9.82 11.37
C PRO A 47 -9.89 -9.01 10.73
N LYS A 48 -10.19 -7.82 10.20
CA LYS A 48 -9.21 -6.87 9.62
C LYS A 48 -8.97 -5.63 10.46
N GLY A 49 -9.61 -5.52 11.63
CA GLY A 49 -9.40 -4.40 12.54
C GLY A 49 -7.99 -4.38 13.13
N GLY A 50 -7.25 -5.49 13.02
CA GLY A 50 -5.85 -5.58 13.39
C GLY A 50 -4.86 -4.84 12.46
N TRP A 51 -5.29 -4.49 11.24
CA TRP A 51 -4.37 -4.24 10.14
C TRP A 51 -3.96 -2.76 10.03
N ALA A 52 -2.72 -2.53 9.58
CA ALA A 52 -2.30 -1.25 9.03
C ALA A 52 -2.62 -1.26 7.53
N THR A 53 -3.34 -0.26 7.03
CA THR A 53 -3.64 -0.12 5.60
C THR A 53 -3.20 1.25 5.13
N PHE A 54 -2.47 1.31 4.02
CA PHE A 54 -2.15 2.52 3.30
C PHE A 54 -2.73 2.44 1.90
N THR A 55 -3.50 3.44 1.50
CA THR A 55 -4.21 3.48 0.21
C THR A 55 -3.85 4.74 -0.53
N ILE A 56 -3.51 4.60 -1.81
CA ILE A 56 -3.35 5.70 -2.76
C ILE A 56 -4.50 5.59 -3.76
N ARG A 57 -5.26 6.67 -3.89
CA ARG A 57 -6.37 6.75 -4.84
C ARG A 57 -6.17 7.95 -5.75
N ASN A 58 -6.47 7.77 -7.02
CA ASN A 58 -6.80 8.90 -7.89
C ASN A 58 -8.33 8.98 -7.97
N PRO A 59 -8.98 10.08 -7.53
CA PRO A 59 -10.44 10.20 -7.55
C PRO A 59 -11.05 10.08 -8.95
N LEU A 60 -10.27 10.46 -9.96
CA LEU A 60 -10.65 10.41 -11.36
C LEU A 60 -10.33 9.07 -12.02
N ALA A 61 -9.55 8.22 -11.36
CA ALA A 61 -9.32 6.85 -11.80
C ALA A 61 -10.24 5.88 -11.04
N SER A 62 -10.73 4.87 -11.75
CA SER A 62 -11.43 3.73 -11.14
C SER A 62 -10.46 2.76 -10.44
N ARG A 63 -9.32 3.24 -9.92
CA ARG A 63 -8.24 2.41 -9.40
C ARG A 63 -7.63 2.99 -8.13
N SER A 64 -7.20 2.10 -7.24
CA SER A 64 -6.44 2.47 -6.05
C SER A 64 -5.38 1.43 -5.72
N LEU A 65 -4.21 1.89 -5.28
CA LEU A 65 -3.17 1.03 -4.74
C LEU A 65 -3.43 0.86 -3.25
N VAL A 66 -3.39 -0.37 -2.78
CA VAL A 66 -3.65 -0.70 -1.37
C VAL A 66 -2.53 -1.59 -0.85
N PHE A 67 -1.85 -1.10 0.18
CA PHE A 67 -0.82 -1.82 0.91
C PHE A 67 -1.30 -2.12 2.31
N ARG A 68 -1.16 -3.37 2.75
CA ARG A 68 -1.68 -3.83 4.04
C ARG A 68 -0.63 -4.61 4.78
N TYR A 69 -0.55 -4.36 6.08
CA TYR A 69 0.26 -5.13 7.01
C TYR A 69 -0.61 -5.67 8.13
N ASP A 70 -0.60 -6.99 8.29
CA ASP A 70 -1.21 -7.70 9.41
C ASP A 70 -0.11 -8.03 10.44
N PRO A 71 -0.07 -7.33 11.59
CA PRO A 71 0.93 -7.60 12.61
C PRO A 71 0.72 -8.94 13.33
N SER A 72 -0.52 -9.45 13.37
CA SER A 72 -0.84 -10.71 14.04
C SER A 72 -0.33 -11.92 13.26
N HIS A 73 -0.48 -11.88 11.93
CA HIS A 73 0.00 -12.94 11.03
C HIS A 73 1.32 -12.61 10.35
N ARG A 74 1.93 -11.47 10.69
CA ARG A 74 3.19 -10.97 10.10
C ARG A 74 3.17 -11.06 8.57
N SER A 75 2.07 -10.59 8.01
CA SER A 75 1.79 -10.73 6.59
C SER A 75 1.67 -9.37 5.95
N PHE A 76 2.16 -9.25 4.72
CA PHE A 76 2.07 -8.04 3.93
C PHE A 76 1.36 -8.35 2.61
N TYR A 77 0.52 -7.40 2.16
CA TYR A 77 -0.25 -7.53 0.94
C TYR A 77 -0.17 -6.23 0.15
N ALA A 78 0.04 -6.34 -1.16
CA ALA A 78 0.04 -5.22 -2.09
C ALA A 78 -0.95 -5.51 -3.22
N MET A 79 -1.95 -4.65 -3.39
CA MET A 79 -3.05 -4.88 -4.32
C MET A 79 -3.34 -3.63 -5.15
N LEU A 80 -3.74 -3.84 -6.39
CA LEU A 80 -4.43 -2.87 -7.21
C LEU A 80 -5.93 -3.17 -7.12
N LYS A 81 -6.69 -2.28 -6.48
CA LYS A 81 -8.15 -2.32 -6.49
C LYS A 81 -8.65 -1.63 -7.75
N ILE A 82 -9.53 -2.29 -8.50
CA ILE A 82 -10.15 -1.76 -9.71
C ILE A 82 -11.66 -1.78 -9.55
N GLN A 83 -12.29 -0.61 -9.67
CA GLN A 83 -13.75 -0.49 -9.72
C GLN A 83 -14.23 -0.95 -11.10
N VAL A 84 -15.02 -2.03 -11.12
CA VAL A 84 -15.66 -2.56 -12.33
C VAL A 84 -17.19 -2.41 -12.21
N ILE A 85 -17.93 -2.51 -13.32
CA ILE A 85 -19.40 -2.48 -13.25
C ILE A 85 -19.96 -3.82 -13.74
N PRO A 86 -20.64 -4.61 -12.87
CA PRO A 86 -20.82 -4.40 -11.42
C PRO A 86 -19.66 -4.96 -10.58
N GLY A 87 -19.16 -4.20 -9.61
CA GLY A 87 -18.31 -4.73 -8.53
C GLY A 87 -16.93 -4.08 -8.35
N GLU A 88 -16.05 -4.77 -7.63
CA GLU A 88 -14.65 -4.38 -7.42
C GLU A 88 -13.78 -5.63 -7.61
N GLU A 89 -12.64 -5.47 -8.27
CA GLU A 89 -11.64 -6.52 -8.43
C GLU A 89 -10.37 -6.15 -7.66
N ASP A 90 -9.83 -7.13 -6.92
CA ASP A 90 -8.56 -7.02 -6.21
C ASP A 90 -7.48 -7.78 -7.00
N TRP A 91 -6.56 -7.04 -7.62
CA TRP A 91 -5.47 -7.62 -8.38
C TRP A 91 -4.19 -7.63 -7.54
N ASP A 92 -3.56 -8.81 -7.40
CA ASP A 92 -2.30 -8.97 -6.68
C ASP A 92 -1.13 -8.33 -7.45
N LEU A 93 -0.49 -7.33 -6.84
CA LEU A 93 0.66 -6.64 -7.44
C LEU A 93 1.88 -7.56 -7.55
N ASP A 94 2.04 -8.52 -6.64
CA ASP A 94 3.16 -9.46 -6.70
C ASP A 94 3.05 -10.35 -7.94
N ALA A 95 1.84 -10.84 -8.23
CA ALA A 95 1.57 -11.60 -9.45
C ALA A 95 1.86 -10.76 -10.71
N LEU A 96 1.54 -9.47 -10.70
CA LEU A 96 1.82 -8.56 -11.81
C LEU A 96 3.32 -8.33 -11.99
N PHE A 97 4.06 -8.11 -10.90
CA PHE A 97 5.50 -7.87 -10.92
C PHE A 97 6.30 -9.11 -11.32
N ARG A 98 5.92 -10.30 -10.83
CA ARG A 98 6.53 -11.57 -11.27
C ARG A 98 6.41 -11.77 -12.79
N ARG A 99 5.25 -11.42 -13.38
CA ARG A 99 5.04 -11.47 -14.84
C ARG A 99 5.92 -10.48 -15.62
N LYS A 100 6.42 -9.44 -14.96
CA LYS A 100 7.36 -8.46 -15.52
C LYS A 100 8.82 -8.76 -15.15
N GLU A 101 9.09 -9.96 -14.64
CA GLU A 101 10.41 -10.42 -14.17
C GLU A 101 11.00 -9.52 -13.07
N PHE A 102 10.14 -8.79 -12.35
CA PHE A 102 10.57 -8.01 -11.21
C PHE A 102 10.58 -8.89 -9.95
N PRO A 103 11.69 -8.93 -9.19
CA PRO A 103 11.78 -9.76 -8.01
C PRO A 103 10.78 -9.25 -6.96
N VAL A 104 9.96 -10.15 -6.42
CA VAL A 104 9.05 -9.84 -5.31
C VAL A 104 9.76 -10.19 -4.00
N PRO A 105 9.70 -9.35 -2.96
CA PRO A 105 10.42 -9.59 -1.73
C PRO A 105 9.80 -10.76 -0.98
N GLU A 106 10.64 -11.70 -0.56
CA GLU A 106 10.25 -12.77 0.35
C GLU A 106 10.33 -12.26 1.79
N LEU A 107 9.23 -11.71 2.27
CA LEU A 107 9.20 -10.96 3.54
C LEU A 107 9.19 -11.86 4.80
N GLY A 108 8.72 -13.10 4.67
CA GLY A 108 8.80 -14.20 5.64
C GLY A 108 9.00 -13.81 7.11
N ASP A 109 10.08 -14.33 7.73
CA ASP A 109 10.42 -14.05 9.12
C ASP A 109 10.93 -12.62 9.35
N SER A 110 11.32 -11.88 8.32
CA SER A 110 11.77 -10.48 8.46
C SER A 110 10.65 -9.57 8.97
N LEU A 111 9.39 -9.91 8.68
CA LEU A 111 8.23 -9.22 9.25
C LEU A 111 8.07 -9.46 10.77
N ALA A 112 8.71 -10.48 11.34
CA ALA A 112 8.73 -10.69 12.79
C ALA A 112 9.54 -9.62 13.53
N THR A 113 10.52 -9.02 12.85
CA THR A 113 11.32 -7.89 13.33
C THR A 113 10.92 -6.59 12.65
N ALA A 114 9.68 -6.52 12.13
CA ALA A 114 9.19 -5.35 11.42
C ALA A 114 9.31 -4.08 12.29
N GLY A 115 9.60 -2.98 11.61
CA GLY A 115 9.78 -1.65 12.17
C GLY A 115 9.99 -0.66 11.03
N GLU A 116 10.09 0.62 11.37
CA GLU A 116 10.23 1.75 10.44
C GLU A 116 11.10 1.43 9.20
N TRP A 117 12.38 1.08 9.40
CA TRP A 117 13.32 0.81 8.30
C TRP A 117 12.89 -0.30 7.33
N LEU A 118 12.26 -1.37 7.84
CA LEU A 118 11.77 -2.44 6.98
C LEU A 118 10.59 -1.95 6.14
N PHE A 119 9.66 -1.19 6.73
CA PHE A 119 8.53 -0.62 6.00
C PHE A 119 8.97 0.37 4.92
N HIS A 120 9.98 1.20 5.19
CA HIS A 120 10.59 2.06 4.16
C HIS A 120 11.16 1.22 3.02
N SER A 121 11.88 0.14 3.33
CA SER A 121 12.46 -0.74 2.31
C SER A 121 11.39 -1.42 1.45
N ILE A 122 10.29 -1.87 2.07
CA ILE A 122 9.14 -2.43 1.36
C ILE A 122 8.48 -1.36 0.48
N ALA A 123 8.16 -0.20 1.03
CA ALA A 123 7.51 0.88 0.29
C ALA A 123 8.36 1.31 -0.93
N ARG A 124 9.68 1.50 -0.75
CA ARG A 124 10.62 1.77 -1.85
C ARG A 124 10.60 0.70 -2.92
N HIS A 125 10.57 -0.55 -2.51
CA HIS A 125 10.52 -1.66 -3.44
C HIS A 125 9.27 -1.60 -4.33
N TYR A 126 8.09 -1.48 -3.72
CA TYR A 126 6.83 -1.44 -4.47
C TYR A 126 6.68 -0.16 -5.30
N PHE A 127 6.99 1.01 -4.74
CA PHE A 127 6.92 2.27 -5.50
C PHE A 127 7.95 2.34 -6.62
N GLY A 128 9.16 1.83 -6.40
CA GLY A 128 10.15 1.70 -7.47
C GLY A 128 9.69 0.77 -8.58
N ALA A 129 9.05 -0.35 -8.24
CA ALA A 129 8.46 -1.26 -9.22
C ALA A 129 7.35 -0.57 -10.04
N ILE A 130 6.43 0.10 -9.36
CA ILE A 130 5.32 0.83 -9.98
C ILE A 130 5.86 1.91 -10.90
N PHE A 131 6.74 2.77 -10.39
CA PHE A 131 7.32 3.87 -11.15
C PHE A 131 8.04 3.37 -12.40
N ARG A 132 8.75 2.24 -12.32
CA ARG A 132 9.51 1.68 -13.44
C ARG A 132 8.64 0.95 -14.48
N PHE A 133 7.68 0.14 -14.05
CA PHE A 133 6.98 -0.80 -14.95
C PHE A 133 5.53 -0.42 -15.21
N CYS A 134 4.92 0.36 -14.32
CA CYS A 134 3.53 0.78 -14.40
C CYS A 134 3.35 2.25 -13.97
N PRO A 135 4.10 3.22 -14.53
CA PRO A 135 4.07 4.61 -14.06
C PRO A 135 2.68 5.24 -14.15
N ARG A 136 1.85 4.75 -15.09
CA ARG A 136 0.48 5.22 -15.34
C ARG A 136 -0.59 4.42 -14.58
N ILE A 137 -0.22 3.57 -13.62
CA ILE A 137 -1.17 2.63 -12.97
C ILE A 137 -2.31 3.34 -12.24
N LEU A 138 -2.06 4.58 -11.78
CA LEU A 138 -3.01 5.45 -11.11
C LEU A 138 -3.54 6.58 -11.99
N GLU A 139 -3.19 6.62 -13.27
CA GLU A 139 -3.77 7.62 -14.17
C GLU A 139 -5.23 7.28 -14.50
N PRO A 140 -6.07 8.31 -14.75
CA PRO A 140 -7.44 8.10 -15.21
C PRO A 140 -7.44 7.35 -16.54
N ASP A 141 -8.37 6.41 -16.70
CA ASP A 141 -8.59 5.75 -17.99
C ASP A 141 -9.18 6.70 -19.05
N PHE A 142 -9.77 7.80 -18.60
CA PHE A 142 -10.34 8.84 -19.45
C PHE A 142 -10.03 10.21 -18.83
N VAL A 143 -9.46 11.12 -19.62
CA VAL A 143 -9.30 12.52 -19.23
C VAL A 143 -10.58 13.25 -19.67
N PRO A 144 -11.40 13.80 -18.77
CA PRO A 144 -12.61 14.52 -19.18
C PRO A 144 -12.20 15.78 -19.94
N GLY A 145 -12.37 15.79 -21.27
CA GLY A 145 -12.16 17.00 -22.08
C GLY A 145 -11.31 16.87 -23.36
N GLU A 146 -10.91 15.66 -23.78
CA GLU A 146 -10.54 15.39 -25.18
C GLU A 146 -11.69 14.75 -25.97
#